data_AF-A0A7Y2CDC9-F1
#
_entry.id   AF-A0A7Y2CDC9-F1
#
_cell.length_a   1.000
_cell.length_b   1.000
_cell.length_c   1.000
_cell.angle_alpha   90.00
_cell.angle_beta   90.00
_cell.angle_gamma   90.00
#
_symmetry.space_group_name_H-M   'P 1'
#
loop_
_entity.id
_entity.type
_entity.pdbx_description
1 polymer ?
#
loop_
_entity_poly.entity_id
_entity_poly.type
_entity_poly.pdbx_seq_one_letter_code
_entity_poly.pdbx_strand_id
1 'polypeptide(L)'
;QAFAFDFAGADGATIQAGRGGEVIFAREDQTGNSYSDPNCSNCMANAVTVRHQDGSLSQYFHFQTNGVFVTQGQTIHRGDAVGRVGNTGYSTGPHLHFHARFAAADTHPIRFRSIESVHTTPPFACYIPQQGDLAISDNN
;
A
#
# COMPACT_ATOMS: atom_id res chain seq x y z
N GLN A 1 8.26 -9.52 -6.44
CA GLN A 1 7.62 -8.73 -5.35
C GLN A 1 6.47 -9.58 -4.83
N ALA A 2 6.74 -10.53 -3.94
CA ALA A 2 5.72 -11.48 -3.50
C ALA A 2 4.83 -10.90 -2.40
N PHE A 3 3.52 -11.13 -2.48
CA PHE A 3 2.51 -10.80 -1.46
C PHE A 3 1.99 -9.35 -1.40
N ALA A 4 1.83 -8.71 -2.57
CA ALA A 4 1.35 -7.34 -2.72
C ALA A 4 0.07 -7.23 -3.55
N PHE A 5 -0.70 -6.16 -3.31
CA PHE A 5 -1.91 -5.79 -4.04
C PHE A 5 -1.87 -4.31 -4.42
N ASP A 6 -2.24 -4.00 -5.66
CA ASP A 6 -2.37 -2.63 -6.14
C ASP A 6 -3.84 -2.21 -6.23
N PHE A 7 -4.17 -1.09 -5.59
CA PHE A 7 -5.49 -0.48 -5.67
C PHE A 7 -5.39 0.82 -6.47
N ALA A 8 -6.15 0.89 -7.56
CA ALA A 8 -6.28 2.13 -8.32
C ALA A 8 -6.86 3.24 -7.43
N GLY A 9 -6.28 4.43 -7.49
CA GLY A 9 -6.74 5.58 -6.75
C GLY A 9 -6.26 6.87 -7.41
N ALA A 10 -7.12 7.90 -7.41
CA ALA A 10 -6.70 9.21 -7.88
C ALA A 10 -5.59 9.79 -6.98
N ASP A 11 -4.67 10.57 -7.56
CA ASP A 11 -3.68 11.31 -6.78
C ASP A 11 -4.36 12.17 -5.71
N GLY A 12 -3.84 12.13 -4.48
CA GLY A 12 -4.42 12.83 -3.33
C GLY A 12 -5.61 12.14 -2.66
N ALA A 13 -6.12 11.02 -3.20
CA ALA A 13 -7.23 10.27 -2.61
C ALA A 13 -6.85 9.73 -1.22
N THR A 14 -7.81 9.70 -0.29
CA THR A 14 -7.54 9.26 1.09
C THR A 14 -7.31 7.75 1.16
N ILE A 15 -6.17 7.36 1.73
CA ILE A 15 -5.87 5.99 2.11
C ILE A 15 -6.41 5.77 3.53
N GLN A 16 -7.22 4.73 3.70
CA GLN A 16 -7.76 4.33 4.99
C GLN A 16 -7.11 3.05 5.50
N ALA A 17 -7.00 2.92 6.82
CA ALA A 17 -6.49 1.72 7.45
C ALA A 17 -7.44 0.54 7.21
N GLY A 18 -6.96 -0.52 6.55
CA GLY A 18 -7.75 -1.74 6.34
C GLY A 18 -8.09 -2.47 7.64
N ARG A 19 -7.22 -2.33 8.65
CA ARG A 19 -7.37 -2.92 9.99
C ARG A 19 -6.64 -2.08 11.04
N GLY A 20 -7.15 -2.08 12.27
CA GLY A 20 -6.53 -1.37 13.38
C GLY A 20 -5.25 -2.04 13.90
N GLY A 21 -4.36 -1.24 14.47
CA GLY A 21 -3.05 -1.66 14.96
C GLY A 21 -2.17 -0.48 15.36
N GLU A 22 -0.90 -0.76 15.62
CA GLU A 22 0.13 0.22 15.94
C GLU A 22 0.94 0.55 14.69
N VAL A 23 1.12 1.82 14.39
CA VAL A 23 2.02 2.28 13.33
C VAL A 23 3.46 2.06 13.78
N ILE A 24 4.16 1.12 13.14
CA ILE A 24 5.56 0.79 13.48
C ILE A 24 6.57 1.43 12.53
N PHE A 25 6.10 2.03 11.43
CA PHE A 25 6.92 2.77 10.48
C PHE A 25 6.04 3.80 9.75
N ALA A 26 6.55 5.02 9.59
CA ALA A 26 5.94 6.06 8.78
C ALA A 26 7.06 6.90 8.12
N ARG A 27 6.96 7.12 6.80
CA ARG A 27 7.87 7.97 6.04
C ARG A 27 7.10 8.74 4.98
N GLU A 28 7.35 10.04 4.87
CA GLU A 28 6.65 10.97 3.97
C GLU A 28 7.53 11.99 3.26
N ASP A 29 8.83 11.96 3.52
CA ASP A 29 9.81 12.96 3.07
C ASP A 29 10.37 12.69 1.66
N GLN A 30 10.01 11.55 1.05
CA GLN A 30 10.46 11.20 -0.29
C GLN A 30 9.66 11.98 -1.34
N THR A 31 10.35 12.54 -2.33
CA THR A 31 9.75 13.42 -3.35
C THR A 31 9.75 12.82 -4.75
N GLY A 32 10.67 11.92 -5.06
CA GLY A 32 10.88 11.49 -6.43
C GLY A 32 10.30 10.13 -6.77
N ASN A 33 10.39 9.81 -8.06
CA ASN A 33 9.87 8.60 -8.66
C ASN A 33 10.91 7.99 -9.61
N SER A 34 11.38 6.78 -9.30
CA SER A 34 12.45 6.12 -10.04
C SER A 34 12.01 5.49 -11.36
N TYR A 35 10.70 5.41 -11.62
CA TYR A 35 10.16 4.98 -12.92
C TYR A 35 10.13 6.12 -13.93
N SER A 36 9.70 7.32 -13.52
CA SER A 36 9.58 8.49 -14.40
C SER A 36 10.84 9.37 -14.45
N ASP A 37 11.69 9.33 -13.42
CA ASP A 37 12.95 10.08 -13.38
C ASP A 37 14.16 9.14 -13.42
N PRO A 38 14.85 9.01 -14.57
CA PRO A 38 16.04 8.17 -14.68
C PRO A 38 17.22 8.67 -13.83
N ASN A 39 17.19 9.92 -13.35
CA ASN A 39 18.22 10.44 -12.44
C ASN A 39 17.95 10.09 -10.97
N CYS A 40 16.77 9.56 -10.64
CA CYS A 40 16.43 9.13 -9.29
C CYS A 40 16.39 7.61 -9.14
N SER A 41 17.49 6.93 -9.45
CA SER A 41 17.59 5.47 -9.41
C SER A 41 17.40 4.85 -8.02
N ASN A 42 17.54 5.64 -6.95
CA ASN A 42 17.38 5.20 -5.56
C ASN A 42 16.21 5.88 -4.82
N CYS A 43 15.29 6.52 -5.56
CA CYS A 43 14.08 7.10 -4.98
C CYS A 43 13.29 6.05 -4.20
N MET A 44 13.10 6.29 -2.90
CA MET A 44 12.29 5.42 -2.05
C MET A 44 10.82 5.86 -2.07
N ALA A 45 9.92 4.91 -1.82
CA ALA A 45 8.50 5.23 -1.63
C ALA A 45 8.25 5.78 -0.22
N ASN A 46 7.34 6.74 -0.11
CA ASN A 46 6.70 7.04 1.17
C ASN A 46 5.77 5.89 1.54
N ALA A 47 5.76 5.53 2.82
CA ALA A 47 5.12 4.30 3.27
C ALA A 47 4.75 4.36 4.74
N VAL A 48 3.72 3.58 5.07
CA VAL A 48 3.28 3.33 6.45
C VAL A 48 3.21 1.83 6.67
N THR A 49 3.73 1.35 7.80
CA THR A 49 3.54 -0.05 8.24
C THR A 49 2.81 -0.08 9.57
N VAL A 50 1.78 -0.90 9.64
CA VAL A 50 0.91 -1.09 10.80
C VAL A 50 1.05 -2.52 11.28
N ARG A 51 1.36 -2.70 12.56
CA ARG A 51 1.36 -4.00 13.24
C ARG A 51 0.03 -4.23 13.94
N HIS A 52 -0.61 -5.34 13.63
CA HIS A 52 -1.88 -5.74 14.23
C HIS A 52 -1.66 -6.57 15.49
N GLN A 53 -2.74 -6.73 16.28
CA GLN A 53 -2.71 -7.46 17.55
C GLN A 53 -2.31 -8.94 17.41
N ASP A 54 -2.61 -9.56 16.27
CA ASP A 54 -2.23 -10.96 15.97
C ASP A 54 -0.81 -11.11 15.39
N GLY A 55 -0.03 -10.02 15.36
CA GLY A 55 1.32 -10.02 14.82
C GLY A 55 1.41 -9.93 13.29
N SER A 56 0.28 -9.85 12.59
CA SER A 56 0.27 -9.49 11.16
C SER A 56 0.67 -8.03 10.94
N LEU A 57 1.18 -7.74 9.76
CA LEU A 57 1.61 -6.43 9.30
C LEU A 57 0.82 -6.05 8.06
N SER A 58 0.30 -4.82 8.05
CA SER A 58 -0.16 -4.15 6.83
C SER A 58 0.85 -3.10 6.43
N GLN A 59 1.23 -3.05 5.16
CA GLN A 59 2.07 -2.00 4.60
C GLN A 59 1.34 -1.28 3.49
N TYR A 60 1.51 0.02 3.46
CA TYR A 60 0.94 0.93 2.48
C TYR A 60 2.12 1.67 1.86
N PHE A 61 2.17 1.81 0.55
CA PHE A 61 3.27 2.45 -0.17
C PHE A 61 2.77 3.50 -1.16
N HIS A 62 3.73 4.24 -1.73
CA HIS A 62 3.55 5.28 -2.74
C HIS A 62 2.73 6.48 -2.26
N PHE A 63 2.81 6.83 -0.96
CA PHE A 63 2.15 8.03 -0.47
C PHE A 63 2.67 9.28 -1.17
N GLN A 64 1.83 10.31 -1.24
CA GLN A 64 2.24 11.64 -1.63
C GLN A 64 3.31 12.18 -0.65
N THR A 65 4.22 13.02 -1.14
CA THR A 65 5.15 13.78 -0.29
C THR A 65 4.36 14.60 0.74
N ASN A 66 4.75 14.55 2.01
CA ASN A 66 4.03 15.18 3.13
C ASN A 66 2.54 14.75 3.21
N GLY A 67 2.22 13.58 2.67
CA GLY A 67 0.87 13.06 2.55
C GLY A 67 0.51 12.02 3.60
N VAL A 68 1.36 11.79 4.62
CA VAL A 68 1.09 10.80 5.68
C VAL A 68 0.43 11.51 6.86
N PHE A 69 -0.63 10.93 7.41
CA PHE A 69 -1.42 11.54 8.49
C PHE A 69 -1.15 10.93 9.86
N VAL A 70 -0.30 9.90 9.91
CA VAL A 70 -0.04 9.12 11.11
C VAL A 70 1.44 9.08 11.42
N THR A 71 1.77 8.94 12.70
CA THR A 71 3.16 8.89 13.16
C THR A 71 3.51 7.53 13.76
N GLN A 72 4.79 7.20 13.76
CA GLN A 72 5.27 5.98 14.41
C GLN A 72 4.91 5.98 15.91
N GLY A 73 4.41 4.84 16.40
CA GLY A 73 3.87 4.64 17.75
C GLY A 73 2.37 4.95 17.88
N GLN A 74 1.74 5.54 16.86
CA GLN A 74 0.30 5.82 16.89
C GLN A 74 -0.52 4.54 16.79
N THR A 75 -1.54 4.40 17.65
CA THR A 75 -2.58 3.38 17.49
C THR A 75 -3.67 3.91 16.57
N ILE A 76 -4.04 3.12 15.56
CA ILE A 76 -5.09 3.44 14.59
C ILE A 76 -6.15 2.34 14.57
N HIS A 77 -7.35 2.69 14.13
CA HIS A 77 -8.48 1.79 13.95
C HIS A 77 -8.77 1.57 12.46
N ARG A 78 -9.55 0.53 12.17
CA ARG A 78 -10.02 0.29 10.80
C ARG A 78 -10.84 1.50 10.32
N GLY A 79 -10.52 2.00 9.13
CA GLY A 79 -11.18 3.15 8.51
C GLY A 79 -10.51 4.50 8.80
N ASP A 80 -9.58 4.57 9.75
CA ASP A 80 -8.84 5.79 10.05
C ASP A 80 -8.04 6.22 8.82
N ALA A 81 -7.96 7.53 8.59
CA ALA A 81 -7.18 8.08 7.49
C ALA A 81 -5.68 7.96 7.81
N VAL A 82 -4.94 7.29 6.92
CA VAL A 82 -3.51 7.03 7.07
C VAL A 82 -2.68 8.00 6.24
N GLY A 83 -3.24 8.50 5.13
CA GLY A 83 -2.60 9.48 4.28
C GLY A 83 -3.26 9.62 2.92
N ARG A 84 -2.50 10.07 1.93
CA ARG A 84 -2.95 10.30 0.55
C ARG A 84 -2.19 9.44 -0.44
N VAL A 85 -2.94 8.90 -1.42
CA VAL A 85 -2.38 8.29 -2.63
C VAL A 85 -1.44 9.29 -3.29
N GLY A 86 -0.29 8.81 -3.72
CA GLY A 86 0.68 9.59 -4.49
C GLY A 86 1.42 8.68 -5.46
N ASN A 87 2.64 9.07 -5.80
CA ASN A 87 3.42 8.40 -6.84
C ASN A 87 4.92 8.38 -6.51
N THR A 88 5.29 8.21 -5.24
CA THR A 88 6.70 8.24 -4.80
C THR A 88 7.36 6.86 -4.88
N GLY A 89 8.66 6.82 -5.15
CA GLY A 89 9.42 5.57 -5.32
C GLY A 89 9.23 4.94 -6.71
N TYR A 90 9.23 3.62 -6.79
CA TYR A 90 9.02 2.92 -8.06
C TYR A 90 7.52 2.72 -8.32
N SER A 91 6.92 3.63 -9.07
CA SER A 91 5.49 3.61 -9.38
C SER A 91 5.23 4.18 -10.77
N THR A 92 4.37 3.54 -11.56
CA THR A 92 4.06 3.98 -12.93
C THR A 92 3.00 5.08 -13.00
N GLY A 93 2.29 5.30 -11.89
CA GLY A 93 1.27 6.34 -11.74
C GLY A 93 0.59 6.23 -10.37
N PRO A 94 -0.30 7.17 -10.01
CA PRO A 94 -0.94 7.19 -8.70
C PRO A 94 -1.74 5.91 -8.40
N HIS A 95 -1.37 5.21 -7.33
CA HIS A 95 -2.07 4.03 -6.82
C HIS A 95 -1.65 3.74 -5.38
N LEU A 96 -2.36 2.86 -4.70
CA LEU A 96 -1.94 2.29 -3.42
C LEU A 96 -1.37 0.89 -3.64
N HIS A 97 -0.08 0.73 -3.36
CA HIS A 97 0.54 -0.60 -3.25
C HIS A 97 0.46 -1.06 -1.79
N PHE A 98 -0.15 -2.21 -1.56
CA PHE A 98 -0.52 -2.72 -0.24
C PHE A 98 0.01 -4.12 -0.01
N HIS A 99 0.72 -4.34 1.10
CA HIS A 99 1.13 -5.68 1.53
C HIS A 99 0.38 -6.04 2.80
N ALA A 100 -0.04 -7.30 2.91
CA ALA A 100 -0.44 -7.87 4.18
C ALA A 100 0.32 -9.18 4.39
N ARG A 101 1.06 -9.26 5.51
CA ARG A 101 1.98 -10.38 5.80
C ARG A 101 2.05 -10.67 7.29
N PHE A 102 2.36 -11.89 7.67
CA PHE A 102 2.79 -12.20 9.05
C PHE A 102 4.30 -12.04 9.19
N ALA A 103 4.77 -11.72 10.40
CA ALA A 103 6.20 -11.58 10.69
C ALA A 103 7.04 -12.86 10.38
N ALA A 104 6.39 -14.03 10.29
CA ALA A 104 7.03 -15.33 10.06
C ALA A 104 7.02 -15.81 8.58
N ALA A 105 6.67 -14.95 7.62
CA ALA A 105 6.63 -15.27 6.18
C ALA A 105 5.57 -16.31 5.72
N ASP A 106 4.64 -16.73 6.59
CA ASP A 106 3.54 -17.60 6.20
C ASP A 106 2.45 -16.85 5.41
N THR A 107 2.17 -17.30 4.19
CA THR A 107 1.09 -16.78 3.34
C THR A 107 -0.27 -17.22 3.91
N HIS A 108 -1.13 -16.25 4.22
CA HIS A 108 -2.49 -16.53 4.69
C HIS A 108 -3.50 -15.82 3.78
N PRO A 109 -4.67 -16.43 3.50
CA PRO A 109 -5.69 -15.83 2.66
C PRO A 109 -6.21 -14.54 3.28
N ILE A 110 -6.14 -13.44 2.52
CA ILE A 110 -6.67 -12.14 2.91
C ILE A 110 -8.02 -11.97 2.22
N ARG A 111 -9.05 -11.57 2.97
CA ARG A 111 -10.39 -11.34 2.44
C ARG A 111 -10.75 -9.86 2.50
N PHE A 112 -10.97 -9.24 1.33
CA PHE A 112 -11.50 -7.89 1.23
C PHE A 112 -13.04 -7.92 1.28
N ARG A 113 -13.65 -6.97 1.99
CA ARG A 113 -15.13 -6.95 2.18
C ARG A 113 -15.88 -6.35 0.99
N SER A 114 -15.27 -5.42 0.25
CA SER A 114 -15.82 -4.79 -0.95
C SER A 114 -14.67 -4.27 -1.81
N ILE A 115 -14.58 -4.69 -3.06
CA ILE A 115 -13.75 -4.04 -4.08
C ILE A 115 -14.72 -3.51 -5.13
N GLU A 116 -14.84 -2.19 -5.25
CA GLU A 116 -15.54 -1.57 -6.37
C GLU A 116 -14.56 -1.45 -7.55
N SER A 117 -15.00 -1.95 -8.71
CA SER A 117 -14.22 -2.08 -9.94
C SER A 117 -13.77 -0.72 -10.49
N VAL A 118 -12.47 -0.56 -10.77
CA VAL A 118 -11.98 0.42 -11.77
C VAL A 118 -11.01 -0.32 -12.70
N HIS A 119 -11.40 -0.43 -13.97
CA HIS A 119 -10.70 -1.17 -15.00
C HIS A 119 -9.97 -0.21 -15.95
N THR A 120 -8.65 -0.40 -16.16
CA THR A 120 -7.95 -0.27 -17.46
C THR A 120 -6.54 -0.86 -17.32
N THR A 121 -6.26 -2.01 -17.94
CA THR A 121 -4.92 -2.62 -18.01
C THR A 121 -4.10 -2.10 -19.21
N PRO A 122 -2.77 -2.06 -19.07
CA PRO A 122 -1.84 -2.59 -20.08
C PRO A 122 -0.94 -3.72 -19.50
N PRO A 123 -0.22 -4.49 -20.34
CA PRO A 123 0.00 -5.93 -20.15
C PRO A 123 1.13 -6.35 -19.19
N PHE A 124 1.53 -5.52 -18.22
CA PHE A 124 2.60 -5.85 -17.27
C PHE A 124 2.29 -5.54 -15.80
N ALA A 125 1.03 -5.29 -15.44
CA ALA A 125 0.68 -4.85 -14.09
C ALA A 125 0.31 -6.00 -13.14
N CYS A 126 0.69 -5.85 -11.88
CA CYS A 126 0.38 -6.69 -10.73
C CYS A 126 -1.10 -7.11 -10.64
N TYR A 127 -1.36 -8.23 -9.97
CA TYR A 127 -2.72 -8.76 -9.75
C TYR A 127 -3.64 -7.72 -9.07
N ILE A 128 -4.73 -7.36 -9.74
CA ILE A 128 -5.81 -6.53 -9.19
C ILE A 128 -6.93 -7.47 -8.72
N PRO A 129 -7.14 -7.66 -7.40
CA PRO A 129 -8.17 -8.55 -6.88
C PRO A 129 -9.59 -8.06 -7.24
N GLN A 130 -10.51 -8.98 -7.54
CA GLN A 130 -11.92 -8.71 -7.85
C GLN A 130 -12.87 -9.10 -6.72
N GLN A 131 -14.12 -8.65 -6.80
CA GLN A 131 -15.15 -8.96 -5.81
C GLN A 131 -15.44 -10.47 -5.76
N GLY A 132 -15.17 -11.09 -4.61
CA GLY A 132 -15.41 -12.52 -4.38
C GLY A 132 -14.15 -13.38 -4.44
N ASP A 133 -13.00 -12.80 -4.83
CA ASP A 133 -11.74 -13.52 -4.88
C ASP A 133 -11.26 -13.91 -3.47
N LEU A 134 -10.90 -15.18 -3.32
CA LEU A 134 -9.99 -15.62 -2.27
C LEU A 134 -8.57 -15.33 -2.76
N ALA A 135 -8.10 -14.10 -2.54
CA ALA A 135 -6.84 -13.67 -3.11
C ALA A 135 -5.66 -14.27 -2.32
N ILE A 136 -5.02 -15.28 -2.92
CA ILE A 136 -3.65 -15.68 -2.62
C ILE A 136 -2.78 -14.81 -3.52
N SER A 137 -1.94 -13.95 -2.95
CA SER A 137 -1.03 -13.13 -3.74
C SER A 137 0.10 -14.00 -4.28
N ASP A 138 0.17 -14.13 -5.60
CA ASP A 138 1.14 -14.92 -6.36
C ASP A 138 1.93 -14.03 -7.33
N ASN A 139 2.67 -13.07 -6.79
CA ASN A 139 3.71 -12.40 -7.59
C ASN A 139 5.06 -13.07 -7.30
N ASN A 140 5.67 -13.64 -8.33
CA ASN A 140 7.04 -14.16 -8.32
C ASN A 140 8.05 -13.11 -7.81
#